data_AF-A0A120CTF9-F1
#
_entry.id   AF-A0A120CTF9-F1
#
_cell.length_a   1.000
_cell.length_b   1.000
_cell.length_c   1.000
_cell.angle_alpha   90.00
_cell.angle_beta   90.00
_cell.angle_gamma   90.00
#
_symmetry.space_group_name_H-M   'P 1'
#
loop_
_entity.id
_entity.type
_entity.pdbx_description
1 polymer ?
#
loop_
_entity_poly.entity_id
_entity_poly.type
_entity_poly.pdbx_seq_one_letter_code
_entity_poly.pdbx_strand_id
1 'polypeptide(L)'
;MRIVLVFAFAMVAAIPAAGAAEVTIPERYHGSWQPTEMGKPAGCAANDADIRIRINTNTVDLHEGQCIVREAAAQDDGSVQVRSDCGQEDSAWAADEQWSLAPDGSESYLVIAGRSAATGDYRYVYGRCAG
;
A
#
# COMPACT_ATOMS: atom_id res chain seq x y z
N MET A 1 55.90 40.31 20.74
CA MET A 1 54.69 39.49 20.89
C MET A 1 54.06 39.32 19.50
N ARG A 2 54.19 38.15 18.88
CA ARG A 2 53.65 37.85 17.54
C ARG A 2 52.72 36.64 17.67
N ILE A 3 51.46 36.84 17.30
CA ILE A 3 50.37 35.86 17.41
C ILE A 3 50.47 34.90 16.23
N VAL A 4 50.50 33.59 16.50
CA VAL A 4 50.42 32.52 15.51
C VAL A 4 48.95 32.08 15.43
N LEU A 5 48.33 32.23 14.26
CA LEU A 5 46.97 31.76 14.00
C LEU A 5 47.06 30.40 13.28
N VAL A 6 46.63 29.34 13.96
CA VAL A 6 46.54 27.99 13.40
C VAL A 6 45.10 27.79 12.92
N PHE A 7 44.90 27.70 11.60
CA PHE A 7 43.62 27.33 11.01
C PHE A 7 43.51 25.80 10.96
N ALA A 8 42.69 25.24 11.84
CA ALA A 8 42.30 23.84 11.77
C ALA A 8 41.22 23.69 10.68
N PHE A 9 41.58 23.07 9.55
CA PHE A 9 40.63 22.64 8.53
C PHE A 9 39.87 21.40 9.05
N ALA A 10 38.58 21.55 9.35
CA ALA A 10 37.70 20.44 9.67
C ALA A 10 37.27 19.75 8.36
N MET A 11 37.71 18.51 8.15
CA MET A 11 37.15 17.64 7.10
C MET A 11 35.73 17.25 7.50
N VAL A 12 34.73 17.76 6.77
CA VAL A 12 33.36 17.26 6.85
C VAL A 12 33.33 15.95 6.06
N ALA A 13 33.30 14.81 6.76
CA ALA A 13 33.06 13.52 6.14
C ALA A 13 31.61 13.49 5.62
N ALA A 14 31.44 13.44 4.30
CA ALA A 14 30.14 13.23 3.68
C ALA A 14 29.68 11.79 3.97
N ILE A 15 28.74 11.64 4.90
CA ILE A 15 28.06 10.36 5.12
C ILE A 15 27.16 10.14 3.89
N PRO A 16 27.33 9.05 3.13
CA PRO A 16 26.42 8.74 2.04
C PRO A 16 25.02 8.54 2.63
N ALA A 17 24.05 9.31 2.13
CA ALA A 17 22.65 9.07 2.44
C ALA A 17 22.33 7.64 1.99
N ALA A 18 22.16 6.73 2.95
CA ALA A 18 21.62 5.41 2.67
C ALA A 18 20.27 5.64 1.98
N GLY A 19 20.17 5.29 0.70
CA GLY A 19 18.94 5.42 -0.05
C GLY A 19 17.85 4.66 0.69
N ALA A 20 16.76 5.35 1.03
CA ALA A 20 15.59 4.69 1.61
C ALA A 20 15.18 3.56 0.65
N ALA A 21 15.09 2.34 1.16
CA ALA A 21 14.60 1.22 0.37
C ALA A 21 13.21 1.58 -0.16
N GLU A 22 13.02 1.44 -1.47
CA GLU A 22 11.74 1.75 -2.11
C GLU A 22 10.68 0.76 -1.61
N VAL A 23 9.65 1.30 -0.96
CA VAL A 23 8.56 0.50 -0.41
C VAL A 23 7.76 -0.07 -1.57
N THR A 24 7.75 -1.39 -1.68
CA THR A 24 7.13 -2.09 -2.81
C THR A 24 6.12 -3.12 -2.31
N ILE A 25 4.89 -3.00 -2.79
CA ILE A 25 3.84 -3.99 -2.62
C ILE A 25 4.23 -5.25 -3.42
N PRO A 26 4.13 -6.47 -2.87
CA PRO A 26 4.46 -7.68 -3.62
C PRO A 26 3.61 -7.84 -4.88
N GLU A 27 4.24 -8.24 -6.00
CA GLU A 27 3.60 -8.29 -7.33
C GLU A 27 2.32 -9.13 -7.39
N ARG A 28 2.20 -10.15 -6.54
CA ARG A 28 0.99 -11.00 -6.47
C ARG A 28 -0.29 -10.22 -6.13
N TYR A 29 -0.17 -9.06 -5.49
CA TYR A 29 -1.31 -8.19 -5.16
C TYR A 29 -1.63 -7.18 -6.27
N HIS A 30 -0.75 -6.99 -7.26
CA HIS A 30 -0.93 -5.98 -8.30
C HIS A 30 -2.11 -6.30 -9.22
N GLY A 31 -2.77 -5.25 -9.70
CA GLY A 31 -3.87 -5.35 -10.65
C GLY A 31 -5.13 -4.63 -10.21
N SER A 32 -6.22 -4.88 -10.93
CA SER A 32 -7.53 -4.31 -10.63
C SER A 32 -8.38 -5.29 -9.83
N TRP A 33 -9.04 -4.77 -8.80
CA TRP A 33 -9.82 -5.53 -7.84
C TRP A 33 -11.17 -4.85 -7.64
N GLN A 34 -12.25 -5.62 -7.63
CA GLN A 34 -13.61 -5.13 -7.42
C GLN A 34 -14.24 -5.77 -6.18
N PRO A 35 -14.90 -5.01 -5.30
CA PRO A 35 -15.62 -5.53 -4.15
C PRO A 35 -16.57 -6.66 -4.54
N THR A 36 -16.56 -7.75 -3.78
CA THR A 36 -17.41 -8.92 -3.99
C THR A 36 -17.59 -9.70 -2.68
N GLU A 37 -18.28 -10.82 -2.76
CA GLU A 37 -18.35 -11.84 -1.71
C GLU A 37 -17.40 -13.01 -2.03
N MET A 38 -16.91 -13.69 -1.00
CA MET A 38 -16.15 -14.93 -1.19
C MET A 38 -17.04 -15.97 -1.89
N GLY A 39 -16.53 -16.67 -2.91
CA GLY A 39 -17.36 -17.57 -3.73
C GLY A 39 -18.13 -16.91 -4.87
N LYS A 40 -18.06 -15.58 -5.00
CA LYS A 40 -18.73 -14.86 -6.10
C LYS A 40 -17.74 -14.17 -7.02
N PRO A 41 -17.84 -14.35 -8.34
CA PRO A 41 -16.95 -13.68 -9.27
C PRO A 41 -17.19 -12.17 -9.22
N ALA A 42 -16.13 -11.38 -9.39
CA ALA A 42 -16.26 -9.94 -9.60
C ALA A 42 -16.95 -9.66 -10.94
N GLY A 43 -17.87 -8.68 -10.97
CA GLY A 43 -18.63 -8.35 -12.17
C GLY A 43 -17.76 -7.74 -13.28
N CYS A 44 -16.80 -6.90 -12.91
CA CYS A 44 -15.80 -6.29 -13.79
C CYS A 44 -16.38 -5.63 -15.06
N ALA A 45 -17.63 -5.18 -15.01
CA ALA A 45 -18.27 -4.45 -16.09
C ALA A 45 -17.74 -3.01 -16.17
N ALA A 46 -17.52 -2.47 -17.37
CA ALA A 46 -16.87 -1.17 -17.56
C ALA A 46 -17.59 0.01 -16.87
N ASN A 47 -18.90 -0.11 -16.69
CA ASN A 47 -19.73 0.86 -15.97
C ASN A 47 -19.55 0.82 -14.44
N ASP A 48 -18.92 -0.23 -13.90
CA ASP A 48 -18.62 -0.40 -12.47
C ASP A 48 -17.14 -0.05 -12.17
N ALA A 49 -16.53 0.84 -12.95
CA ALA A 49 -15.13 1.22 -12.76
C ALA A 49 -14.91 2.06 -11.48
N ASP A 50 -15.97 2.73 -11.01
CA ASP A 50 -16.02 3.58 -9.82
C ASP A 50 -15.95 2.82 -8.49
N ILE A 51 -16.23 1.52 -8.50
CA ILE A 51 -16.11 0.68 -7.32
C ILE A 51 -14.80 -0.13 -7.30
N ARG A 52 -13.92 0.03 -8.29
CA ARG A 52 -12.67 -0.73 -8.37
C ARG A 52 -11.55 -0.01 -7.63
N ILE A 53 -10.61 -0.81 -7.14
CA ILE A 53 -9.29 -0.36 -6.76
C ILE A 53 -8.26 -0.88 -7.75
N ARG A 54 -7.15 -0.15 -7.91
CA ARG A 54 -5.97 -0.62 -8.64
C ARG A 54 -4.76 -0.60 -7.72
N ILE A 55 -4.14 -1.75 -7.53
CA ILE A 55 -2.92 -1.90 -6.75
C ILE A 55 -1.73 -1.86 -7.70
N ASN A 56 -0.86 -0.86 -7.52
CA ASN A 56 0.40 -0.67 -8.25
C ASN A 56 1.59 -1.02 -7.34
N THR A 57 2.81 -0.66 -7.76
CA THR A 57 4.06 -0.94 -7.02
C THR A 57 4.06 -0.32 -5.62
N ASN A 58 3.61 0.92 -5.46
CA ASN A 58 3.65 1.66 -4.20
C ASN A 58 2.41 2.53 -3.94
N THR A 59 1.36 2.38 -4.77
CA THR A 59 0.09 3.09 -4.61
C THR A 59 -1.10 2.16 -4.75
N VAL A 60 -2.22 2.57 -4.17
CA VAL A 60 -3.54 2.03 -4.45
C VAL A 60 -4.39 3.16 -5.02
N ASP A 61 -4.78 3.05 -6.28
CA ASP A 61 -5.69 4.01 -6.89
C ASP A 61 -7.13 3.63 -6.53
N LEU A 62 -7.89 4.62 -6.07
CA LEU A 62 -9.31 4.57 -5.77
C LEU A 62 -10.05 5.38 -6.83
N HIS A 63 -11.38 5.25 -6.93
CA HIS A 63 -12.15 6.05 -7.90
C HIS A 63 -11.97 7.57 -7.71
N GLU A 64 -11.99 8.02 -6.46
CA GLU A 64 -11.96 9.45 -6.10
C GLU A 64 -10.69 9.80 -5.32
N GLY A 65 -9.62 9.01 -5.44
CA GLY A 65 -8.40 9.27 -4.67
C GLY A 65 -7.31 8.22 -4.81
N GLN A 66 -6.36 8.26 -3.87
CA GLN A 66 -5.21 7.38 -3.87
C GLN A 66 -4.68 7.15 -2.45
N CYS A 67 -4.17 5.94 -2.21
CA CYS A 67 -3.34 5.64 -1.05
C CYS A 67 -1.88 5.49 -1.47
N ILE A 68 -0.98 6.16 -0.75
CA ILE A 68 0.47 6.01 -0.89
C ILE A 68 0.94 5.01 0.15
N VAL A 69 1.54 3.90 -0.27
CA VAL A 69 2.04 2.87 0.62
C VAL A 69 3.38 3.29 1.23
N ARG A 70 3.41 3.33 2.57
CA ARG A 70 4.58 3.69 3.38
C ARG A 70 5.32 2.48 3.91
N GLU A 71 4.64 1.35 4.02
CA GLU A 71 5.23 0.07 4.44
C GLU A 71 4.47 -1.09 3.82
N ALA A 72 5.18 -2.11 3.39
CA ALA A 72 4.63 -3.39 2.94
C ALA A 72 5.54 -4.52 3.44
N ALA A 73 5.13 -5.17 4.55
CA ALA A 73 5.93 -6.17 5.24
C ALA A 73 5.28 -7.56 5.11
N ALA A 74 5.95 -8.48 4.40
CA ALA A 74 5.49 -9.87 4.29
C ALA A 74 5.45 -10.54 5.67
N GLN A 75 4.44 -11.39 5.88
CA GLN A 75 4.23 -12.14 7.11
C GLN A 75 4.44 -13.65 6.87
N ASP A 76 4.69 -14.40 7.94
CA ASP A 76 4.95 -15.86 7.88
C ASP A 76 3.76 -16.67 7.37
N ASP A 77 2.54 -16.15 7.52
CA ASP A 77 1.29 -16.76 7.05
C ASP A 77 1.02 -16.52 5.55
N GLY A 78 1.95 -15.84 4.86
CA GLY A 78 1.81 -15.47 3.46
C GLY A 78 0.94 -14.24 3.21
N SER A 79 0.48 -13.53 4.24
CA SER A 79 -0.11 -12.19 4.10
C SER A 79 0.96 -11.09 3.98
N VAL A 80 0.54 -9.84 3.81
CA VAL A 80 1.39 -8.66 3.91
C VAL A 80 0.70 -7.63 4.81
N GLN A 81 1.46 -7.04 5.73
CA GLN A 81 1.03 -5.88 6.51
C GLN A 81 1.35 -4.63 5.70
N VAL A 82 0.34 -3.79 5.44
CA VAL A 82 0.44 -2.58 4.63
C VAL A 82 0.07 -1.38 5.48
N ARG A 83 0.95 -0.38 5.52
CA ARG A 83 0.64 0.95 6.06
C ARG A 83 0.60 1.95 4.94
N SER A 84 -0.45 2.75 4.89
CA SER A 84 -0.63 3.74 3.83
C SER A 84 -1.25 5.04 4.33
N ASP A 85 -0.94 6.12 3.62
CA ASP A 85 -1.64 7.39 3.74
C ASP A 85 -2.59 7.53 2.56
N CYS A 86 -3.89 7.58 2.83
CA CYS A 86 -4.96 7.69 1.85
C CYS A 86 -5.52 9.11 1.81
N GLY A 87 -5.89 9.55 0.61
CA GLY A 87 -6.62 10.79 0.39
C GLY A 87 -7.70 10.61 -0.67
N GLN A 88 -8.87 11.16 -0.41
CA GLN A 88 -9.97 11.39 -1.35
C GLN A 88 -10.41 12.86 -1.22
N GLU A 89 -11.14 13.39 -2.21
CA GLU A 89 -11.44 14.84 -2.39
C GLU A 89 -11.44 15.68 -1.10
N ASP A 90 -12.26 15.31 -0.10
CA ASP A 90 -12.42 16.05 1.15
C ASP A 90 -11.95 15.30 2.42
N SER A 91 -11.20 14.19 2.27
CA SER A 91 -10.78 13.37 3.41
C SER A 91 -9.38 12.79 3.24
N ALA A 92 -8.66 12.71 4.36
CA ALA A 92 -7.40 11.99 4.44
C ALA A 92 -7.38 11.11 5.68
N TRP A 93 -6.83 9.91 5.55
CA TRP A 93 -6.69 8.98 6.67
C TRP A 93 -5.46 8.10 6.48
N ALA A 94 -4.89 7.62 7.57
CA ALA A 94 -3.92 6.54 7.53
C ALA A 94 -4.64 5.20 7.68
N ALA A 95 -4.15 4.18 6.96
CA ALA A 95 -4.64 2.82 7.06
C ALA A 95 -3.50 1.88 7.47
N ASP A 96 -3.79 0.97 8.40
CA ASP A 96 -2.91 -0.15 8.79
C ASP A 96 -3.70 -1.45 8.58
N GLU A 97 -3.31 -2.19 7.54
CA GLU A 97 -4.12 -3.25 6.93
C GLU A 97 -3.32 -4.53 6.72
N GLN A 98 -3.94 -5.67 6.98
CA GLN A 98 -3.42 -6.98 6.61
C GLN A 98 -4.07 -7.43 5.31
N TRP A 99 -3.26 -7.73 4.29
CA TRP A 99 -3.73 -8.18 2.98
C TRP A 99 -3.36 -9.65 2.76
N SER A 100 -4.34 -10.48 2.44
CA SER A 100 -4.14 -11.88 2.08
C SER A 100 -4.80 -12.21 0.74
N LEU A 101 -4.25 -13.22 0.06
CA LEU A 101 -4.86 -13.79 -1.12
C LEU A 101 -5.48 -15.13 -0.74
N ALA A 102 -6.79 -15.25 -0.86
CA ALA A 102 -7.52 -16.48 -0.64
C ALA A 102 -7.78 -17.17 -1.99
N PRO A 103 -7.34 -18.42 -2.18
CA PRO A 103 -7.71 -19.19 -3.36
C PRO A 103 -9.16 -19.66 -3.25
N ASP A 104 -9.89 -19.64 -4.36
CA ASP A 104 -11.20 -20.28 -4.48
C ASP A 104 -11.42 -20.75 -5.92
N GLY A 105 -11.26 -22.07 -6.12
CA GLY A 105 -11.22 -22.67 -7.45
C GLY A 105 -10.05 -22.13 -8.29
N SER A 106 -10.36 -21.56 -9.46
CA SER A 106 -9.41 -20.89 -10.35
C SER A 106 -9.17 -19.43 -10.00
N GLU A 107 -9.95 -18.86 -9.09
CA GLU A 107 -9.93 -17.43 -8.78
C GLU A 107 -9.05 -17.14 -7.55
N SER A 108 -8.51 -15.92 -7.52
CA SER A 108 -7.83 -15.38 -6.34
C SER A 108 -8.64 -14.20 -5.82
N TYR A 109 -8.95 -14.23 -4.53
CA TYR A 109 -9.63 -13.15 -3.82
C TYR A 109 -8.62 -12.37 -2.99
N LEU A 110 -8.66 -11.05 -3.10
CA LEU A 110 -7.94 -10.16 -2.21
C LEU A 110 -8.82 -9.92 -0.97
N VAL A 111 -8.28 -10.22 0.20
CA VAL A 111 -8.91 -9.92 1.48
C VAL A 111 -8.08 -8.85 2.17
N ILE A 112 -8.71 -7.72 2.45
CA ILE A 112 -8.11 -6.62 3.22
C ILE A 112 -8.83 -6.55 4.56
N ALA A 113 -8.09 -6.68 5.65
CA ALA A 113 -8.61 -6.55 7.01
C ALA A 113 -7.83 -5.49 7.77
N GLY A 114 -8.50 -4.77 8.66
CA GLY A 114 -7.87 -3.73 9.46
C GLY A 114 -8.80 -3.22 10.56
N ARG A 115 -8.36 -2.16 11.22
CA ARG A 115 -9.15 -1.46 12.24
C ARG A 115 -9.13 0.04 11.97
N SER A 116 -10.30 0.67 11.99
CA SER A 116 -10.47 2.11 11.96
C SER A 116 -11.02 2.60 13.29
N ALA A 117 -10.61 3.80 13.72
CA ALA A 117 -11.18 4.44 14.90
C ALA A 117 -12.68 4.76 14.74
N ALA A 118 -13.15 4.96 13.50
CA ALA A 118 -14.52 5.35 13.22
C ALA A 118 -15.49 4.16 13.16
N THR A 119 -15.07 3.05 12.57
CA THR A 119 -15.94 1.89 12.27
C THR A 119 -15.55 0.62 13.03
N GLY A 120 -14.42 0.61 13.73
CA GLY A 120 -13.89 -0.58 14.40
C GLY A 120 -13.19 -1.51 13.41
N ASP A 121 -13.26 -2.81 13.69
CA ASP A 121 -12.68 -3.84 12.82
C ASP A 121 -13.47 -3.95 11.51
N TYR A 122 -12.77 -4.01 10.39
CA TYR A 122 -13.36 -4.18 9.07
C TYR A 122 -12.64 -5.26 8.28
N ARG A 123 -13.38 -5.81 7.31
CA ARG A 123 -12.88 -6.80 6.35
C ARG A 123 -13.57 -6.62 5.02
N TYR A 124 -12.79 -6.39 3.97
CA TYR A 124 -13.24 -6.29 2.60
C TYR A 124 -12.74 -7.47 1.78
N VAL A 125 -13.56 -7.92 0.84
CA VAL A 125 -13.21 -8.97 -0.12
C VAL A 125 -13.34 -8.40 -1.52
N TYR A 126 -12.32 -8.63 -2.33
CA TYR A 126 -12.29 -8.22 -3.72
C TYR A 126 -12.00 -9.41 -4.62
N GLY A 127 -12.69 -9.48 -5.75
CA GLY A 127 -12.38 -10.38 -6.85
C GLY A 127 -11.47 -9.68 -7.84
N ARG A 128 -10.57 -10.45 -8.47
CA ARG A 128 -9.66 -9.90 -9.47
C ARG A 128 -10.42 -9.61 -10.77
N CYS A 129 -10.19 -8.43 -11.34
CA CYS A 129 -10.63 -8.14 -12.70
C CYS A 129 -9.52 -8.46 -13.69
N ALA A 130 -9.87 -9.18 -14.76
CA ALA A 130 -8.98 -9.34 -15.91
C ALA A 130 -8.65 -7.97 -16.50
N GLY A 131 -7.36 -7.74 -16.77
CA GLY A 131 -6.87 -6.54 -17.42
C GLY A 131 -7.09 -6.55 -18.93
#